data_AF-A0A7Y7NGC1-F1
#
_entry.id   AF-A0A7Y7NGC1-F1
#
_cell.length_a   1.000
_cell.length_b   1.000
_cell.length_c   1.000
_cell.angle_alpha   90.00
_cell.angle_beta   90.00
_cell.angle_gamma   90.00
#
_symmetry.space_group_name_H-M   'P 1'
#
loop_
_entity.id
_entity.type
_entity.pdbx_description
1 polymer ?
#
loop_
_entity_poly.entity_id
_entity_poly.type
_entity_poly.pdbx_seq_one_letter_code
_entity_poly.pdbx_strand_id
1 'polypeptide(L)'
;MIYLDFSLIELHTIEKIIDIELKDFNIEKQNIKCIILDSWILTGKNAIKILNKICELYTDIPLVVMQTIEDSQFFGSSNIESINREFEILHLLALPRGHVRKVVSEYNKKRHIGDENDVIIKVTDDLDVLNIHRTPLNCLTLLKVAENFFDKSPINRTVMLENIMTILFNMEEIPNYKIRPDLKDCTYVLGYFSEKMIRNENYIFTRDYFLKELKQFCSDQLMDIEVEVVFDVLFVNNIIIKRNGSYCFRFSYWLYFFAANRMHHDDNFLKYIFTDKRYVSFPEIIEFYTGIDRRREDALIIFINDMKEICDIVNLKVGLPIEMNPYKFIKWNPTPESLEKVKNDISEKVLNSNLPDSVKDHYADKYYDYSKPYNQTIHSILQEYSLVVLMQSIKASSRALRNSDFVKPEIRRELLSEIFKGWEQMSRVLIALTPLLALNGRAAFDGAAFCLYGNFGDTIEKKINSIIQNVPFNVIQWYKNDLFSHKIGPLLFNQIKNETNELKKHEMINLLIYERPRNWELYVQNYIGAISKNSFYLYDILQTLKIEYRYGFISPKIKFDISYLIKMCLAKHEIGGVIPSKTIINKVPDSVLPERSIDSD
;
A
#
# COMPACT_ATOMS: atom_id res chain seq x y z
N MET A 1 -8.80 -31.54 25.82
CA MET A 1 -8.64 -31.09 24.42
C MET A 1 -7.36 -31.72 23.92
N ILE A 2 -7.33 -32.29 22.73
CA ILE A 2 -6.11 -32.83 22.13
C ILE A 2 -5.68 -31.88 21.02
N TYR A 3 -4.39 -31.62 20.94
CA TYR A 3 -3.76 -30.89 19.85
C TYR A 3 -3.02 -31.88 18.94
N LEU A 4 -3.22 -31.77 17.64
CA LEU A 4 -2.60 -32.60 16.62
C LEU A 4 -1.99 -31.69 15.56
N ASP A 5 -0.67 -31.76 15.36
CA ASP A 5 0.00 -31.03 14.28
C ASP A 5 0.06 -31.91 13.02
N PHE A 6 -0.65 -31.49 11.95
CA PHE A 6 -0.70 -32.22 10.70
C PHE A 6 0.69 -32.48 10.09
N SER A 7 1.67 -31.59 10.30
CA SER A 7 3.02 -31.74 9.76
C SER A 7 3.79 -32.93 10.33
N LEU A 8 3.36 -33.46 11.48
CA LEU A 8 3.97 -34.59 12.17
C LEU A 8 3.20 -35.90 11.99
N ILE A 9 2.06 -35.87 11.30
CA ILE A 9 1.13 -37.01 11.21
C ILE A 9 1.31 -37.76 9.90
N GLU A 10 1.48 -39.09 10.03
CA GLU A 10 1.38 -40.01 8.91
C GLU A 10 0.16 -40.92 9.08
N LEU A 11 -0.40 -41.41 7.98
CA LEU A 11 -1.66 -42.18 7.97
C LEU A 11 -1.65 -43.39 8.94
N HIS A 12 -0.49 -44.01 9.10
CA HIS A 12 -0.31 -45.20 9.94
C HIS A 12 0.06 -44.87 11.40
N THR A 13 0.42 -43.62 11.71
CA THR A 13 0.85 -43.20 13.05
C THR A 13 -0.21 -42.45 13.84
N ILE A 14 -1.36 -42.11 13.23
CA ILE A 14 -2.44 -41.30 13.83
C ILE A 14 -2.79 -41.75 15.27
N GLU A 15 -3.14 -43.02 15.46
CA GLU A 15 -3.53 -43.53 16.78
C GLU A 15 -2.39 -43.46 17.80
N LYS A 16 -1.16 -43.76 17.36
CA LYS A 16 0.03 -43.69 18.21
C LYS A 16 0.32 -42.26 18.66
N ILE A 17 0.19 -41.27 17.77
CA ILE A 17 0.40 -39.85 18.09
C ILE A 17 -0.65 -39.39 19.10
N ILE A 18 -1.91 -39.78 18.91
CA ILE A 18 -2.96 -39.47 19.87
C ILE A 18 -2.69 -40.11 21.24
N ASP A 19 -2.25 -41.37 21.27
CA ASP A 19 -1.92 -42.04 22.54
C ASP A 19 -0.72 -41.38 23.25
N ILE A 20 0.23 -40.81 22.50
CA ILE A 20 1.35 -40.02 23.06
C ILE A 20 0.82 -38.73 23.69
N GLU A 21 0.03 -37.94 22.94
CA GLU A 21 -0.60 -36.71 23.45
C GLU A 21 -1.47 -36.97 24.69
N LEU A 22 -2.28 -38.03 24.67
CA LEU A 22 -3.09 -38.43 25.82
C LEU A 22 -2.24 -38.76 27.05
N LYS A 23 -1.10 -39.42 26.87
CA LYS A 23 -0.16 -39.72 27.96
C LYS A 23 0.51 -38.47 28.51
N ASP A 24 0.96 -37.56 27.64
CA ASP A 24 1.65 -36.34 28.03
C ASP A 24 0.75 -35.43 28.90
N PHE A 25 -0.57 -35.46 28.64
CA PHE A 25 -1.56 -34.73 29.43
C PHE A 25 -2.27 -35.57 30.51
N ASN A 26 -1.92 -36.85 30.66
CA ASN A 26 -2.56 -37.81 31.58
C ASN A 26 -4.10 -37.86 31.42
N ILE A 27 -4.58 -37.84 30.18
CA ILE A 27 -5.99 -37.86 29.80
C ILE A 27 -6.34 -39.26 29.30
N GLU A 28 -7.44 -39.82 29.77
CA GLU A 28 -7.98 -41.06 29.21
C GLU A 28 -8.75 -40.78 27.91
N LYS A 29 -8.72 -41.72 26.95
CA LYS A 29 -9.37 -41.58 25.63
C LYS A 29 -10.86 -41.22 25.71
N GLN A 30 -11.56 -41.70 26.73
CA GLN A 30 -12.99 -41.39 26.98
C GLN A 30 -13.25 -39.94 27.43
N ASN A 31 -12.22 -39.22 27.89
CA ASN A 31 -12.32 -37.86 28.40
C ASN A 31 -11.99 -36.80 27.33
N ILE A 32 -11.78 -37.20 26.07
CA ILE A 32 -11.55 -36.27 24.97
C ILE A 32 -12.83 -35.48 24.71
N LYS A 33 -12.75 -34.16 24.86
CA LYS A 33 -13.88 -33.24 24.61
C LYS A 33 -13.80 -32.49 23.28
N CYS A 34 -12.62 -32.41 22.69
CA CYS A 34 -12.36 -31.67 21.45
C CYS A 34 -10.98 -32.08 20.91
N ILE A 35 -10.84 -32.12 19.59
CA ILE A 35 -9.59 -32.30 18.87
C ILE A 35 -9.35 -31.03 18.04
N ILE A 36 -8.13 -30.50 18.12
CA ILE A 36 -7.64 -29.45 17.22
C ILE A 36 -6.62 -30.09 16.30
N LEU A 37 -6.90 -30.08 15.00
CA LEU A 37 -5.94 -30.44 13.96
C LEU A 37 -5.35 -29.15 13.41
N ASP A 38 -4.11 -28.85 13.78
CA ASP A 38 -3.41 -27.64 13.36
C ASP A 38 -2.55 -27.87 12.11
N SER A 39 -2.24 -26.78 11.41
CA SER A 39 -1.38 -26.75 10.21
C SER A 39 -1.82 -27.69 9.08
N TRP A 40 -3.13 -27.97 8.98
CA TRP A 40 -3.65 -28.85 7.92
C TRP A 40 -3.59 -28.15 6.56
N ILE A 41 -3.04 -28.83 5.57
CA ILE A 41 -2.89 -28.28 4.21
C ILE A 41 -3.55 -29.24 3.24
N LEU A 42 -4.49 -28.74 2.42
CA LEU A 42 -5.25 -29.55 1.47
C LEU A 42 -4.36 -30.29 0.45
N THR A 43 -3.29 -29.65 -0.01
CA THR A 43 -2.29 -30.23 -0.93
C THR A 43 -1.29 -31.15 -0.23
N GLY A 44 -1.41 -31.31 1.10
CA GLY A 44 -0.56 -32.18 1.89
C GLY A 44 -0.70 -33.64 1.50
N LYS A 45 0.41 -34.39 1.59
CA LYS A 45 0.42 -35.83 1.30
C LYS A 45 -0.60 -36.55 2.18
N ASN A 46 -1.56 -37.23 1.56
CA ASN A 46 -2.65 -37.95 2.23
C ASN A 46 -3.55 -37.06 3.13
N ALA A 47 -3.58 -35.73 2.95
CA ALA A 47 -4.28 -34.80 3.83
C ALA A 47 -5.76 -35.16 4.06
N ILE A 48 -6.49 -35.44 2.98
CA ILE A 48 -7.91 -35.83 3.02
C ILE A 48 -8.09 -37.19 3.72
N LYS A 49 -7.22 -38.16 3.44
CA LYS A 49 -7.29 -39.50 4.05
C LYS A 49 -7.01 -39.47 5.55
N ILE A 50 -6.05 -38.64 5.97
CA ILE A 50 -5.73 -38.44 7.40
C ILE A 50 -6.93 -37.81 8.10
N LEU A 51 -7.51 -36.75 7.51
CA LEU A 51 -8.68 -36.09 8.08
C LEU A 51 -9.89 -37.04 8.17
N ASN A 52 -10.18 -37.80 7.11
CA ASN A 52 -11.26 -38.80 7.12
C ASN A 52 -11.04 -39.86 8.21
N LYS A 53 -9.81 -40.36 8.38
CA LYS A 53 -9.51 -41.33 9.45
C LYS A 53 -9.70 -40.73 10.85
N ILE A 54 -9.38 -39.46 11.06
CA ILE A 54 -9.65 -38.76 12.34
C ILE A 54 -11.17 -38.63 12.54
N CYS A 55 -11.91 -38.24 11.51
CA CYS A 55 -13.37 -38.16 11.56
C CYS A 55 -14.03 -39.51 11.89
N GLU A 56 -13.51 -40.61 11.33
CA GLU A 56 -13.99 -41.97 11.60
C GLU A 56 -13.68 -42.44 13.02
N LEU A 57 -12.50 -42.14 13.54
CA LEU A 57 -12.11 -42.50 14.91
C LEU A 57 -12.89 -41.71 15.97
N TYR A 58 -13.36 -40.51 15.63
CA TYR A 58 -13.94 -39.54 16.56
C TYR A 58 -15.18 -38.84 15.99
N THR A 59 -16.21 -39.63 15.70
CA THR A 59 -17.48 -39.16 15.10
C THR A 59 -18.19 -38.13 15.97
N ASP A 60 -18.28 -38.38 17.28
CA ASP A 60 -19.09 -37.58 18.21
C ASP A 60 -18.29 -36.49 18.96
N ILE A 61 -16.98 -36.39 18.70
CA ILE A 61 -16.12 -35.40 19.35
C ILE A 61 -15.96 -34.19 18.43
N PRO A 62 -16.14 -32.95 18.93
CA PRO A 62 -15.86 -31.72 18.20
C PRO A 62 -14.44 -31.71 17.61
N LEU A 63 -14.33 -31.35 16.34
CA LEU A 63 -13.08 -31.26 15.62
C LEU A 63 -12.93 -29.86 15.03
N VAL A 64 -11.86 -29.16 15.41
CA VAL A 64 -11.46 -27.89 14.81
C VAL A 64 -10.28 -28.15 13.89
N VAL A 65 -10.41 -27.80 12.62
CA VAL A 65 -9.34 -27.94 11.63
C VAL A 65 -8.80 -26.56 11.30
N MET A 66 -7.56 -26.28 11.69
CA MET A 66 -6.87 -25.06 11.33
C MET A 66 -6.20 -25.29 9.97
N GLN A 67 -6.89 -24.88 8.91
CA GLN A 67 -6.40 -25.02 7.55
C GLN A 67 -5.46 -23.86 7.21
N THR A 68 -4.26 -24.19 6.73
CA THR A 68 -3.39 -23.23 6.04
C THR A 68 -3.82 -23.16 4.57
N ILE A 69 -4.34 -22.00 4.17
CA ILE A 69 -4.73 -21.72 2.78
C ILE A 69 -3.50 -21.18 2.04
N GLU A 70 -3.09 -21.84 0.96
CA GLU A 70 -2.08 -21.28 0.06
C GLU A 70 -2.71 -20.12 -0.74
N ASP A 71 -1.97 -19.03 -0.97
CA ASP A 71 -2.47 -17.83 -1.68
C ASP A 71 -3.08 -18.15 -3.06
N SER A 72 -2.60 -19.21 -3.72
CA SER A 72 -3.10 -19.71 -5.01
C SER A 72 -4.52 -20.28 -4.94
N GLN A 73 -4.99 -20.69 -3.76
CA GLN A 73 -6.32 -21.27 -3.53
C GLN A 73 -7.37 -20.23 -3.17
N PHE A 74 -6.98 -18.99 -2.82
CA PHE A 74 -7.93 -17.92 -2.51
C PHE A 74 -8.78 -17.53 -3.74
N PHE A 75 -8.26 -17.76 -4.95
CA PHE A 75 -8.89 -17.42 -6.22
C PHE A 75 -9.31 -18.63 -7.06
N GLY A 76 -9.08 -19.85 -6.57
CA GLY A 76 -9.38 -21.09 -7.29
C GLY A 76 -10.47 -21.90 -6.60
N SER A 77 -11.50 -22.30 -7.35
CA SER A 77 -12.45 -23.32 -6.89
C SER A 77 -11.76 -24.68 -6.90
N SER A 78 -11.28 -25.15 -5.75
CA SER A 78 -10.84 -26.53 -5.60
C SER A 78 -12.05 -27.43 -5.39
N ASN A 79 -12.24 -28.40 -6.29
CA ASN A 79 -13.14 -29.53 -6.06
C ASN A 79 -12.53 -30.40 -4.95
N ILE A 80 -12.95 -30.17 -3.71
CA ILE A 80 -12.51 -30.97 -2.56
C ILE A 80 -13.23 -32.33 -2.65
N GLU A 81 -12.48 -33.44 -2.67
CA GLU A 81 -13.05 -34.78 -2.48
C GLU A 81 -13.87 -34.81 -1.19
N SER A 82 -14.97 -35.57 -1.14
CA SER A 82 -15.89 -35.56 0.00
C SER A 82 -15.19 -35.93 1.31
N ILE A 83 -15.11 -34.98 2.23
CA ILE A 83 -14.73 -35.22 3.62
C ILE A 83 -15.95 -35.83 4.32
N ASN A 84 -15.76 -36.90 5.08
CA ASN A 84 -16.83 -37.66 5.76
C ASN A 84 -17.37 -36.95 7.02
N ARG A 85 -17.46 -35.61 6.98
CA ARG A 85 -17.97 -34.77 8.06
C ARG A 85 -18.28 -33.36 7.54
N GLU A 86 -19.36 -32.76 8.01
CA GLU A 86 -19.67 -31.36 7.73
C GLU A 86 -18.87 -30.43 8.66
N PHE A 87 -18.35 -29.34 8.10
CA PHE A 87 -17.60 -28.32 8.82
C PHE A 87 -18.21 -26.94 8.58
N GLU A 88 -18.32 -26.15 9.64
CA GLU A 88 -18.52 -24.71 9.52
C GLU A 88 -17.19 -24.05 9.14
N ILE A 89 -17.18 -23.31 8.03
CA ILE A 89 -15.96 -22.67 7.52
C ILE A 89 -15.88 -21.25 8.08
N LEU A 90 -14.81 -20.98 8.81
CA LEU A 90 -14.48 -19.66 9.34
C LEU A 90 -13.15 -19.19 8.78
N HIS A 91 -13.02 -17.89 8.50
CA HIS A 91 -11.79 -17.29 7.97
C HIS A 91 -11.11 -16.41 9.02
N LEU A 92 -9.82 -16.61 9.23
CA LEU A 92 -8.99 -15.72 10.05
C LEU A 92 -8.52 -14.53 9.19
N LEU A 93 -9.15 -13.37 9.37
CA LEU A 93 -8.84 -12.16 8.62
C LEU A 93 -7.73 -11.34 9.28
N ALA A 94 -7.15 -10.41 8.51
CA ALA A 94 -6.18 -9.45 9.03
C ALA A 94 -6.80 -8.60 10.16
N LEU A 95 -5.96 -8.21 11.12
CA LEU A 95 -6.36 -7.38 12.24
C LEU A 95 -6.87 -6.02 11.76
N PRO A 96 -8.10 -5.62 12.16
CA PRO A 96 -8.53 -4.24 12.05
C PRO A 96 -7.57 -3.31 12.80
N ARG A 97 -7.51 -2.04 12.41
CA ARG A 97 -6.61 -1.06 13.03
C ARG A 97 -6.80 -0.95 14.55
N GLY A 98 -8.03 -1.05 15.03
CA GLY A 98 -8.33 -1.09 16.47
C GLY A 98 -7.75 -2.31 17.21
N HIS A 99 -7.53 -3.44 16.52
CA HIS A 99 -6.84 -4.61 17.09
C HIS A 99 -5.32 -4.48 16.99
N VAL A 100 -4.79 -3.87 15.93
CA VAL A 100 -3.37 -3.49 15.86
C VAL A 100 -3.02 -2.58 17.04
N ARG A 101 -3.87 -1.58 17.33
CA ARG A 101 -3.74 -0.69 18.50
C ARG A 101 -3.58 -1.49 19.80
N LYS A 102 -4.41 -2.50 20.05
CA LYS A 102 -4.29 -3.35 21.26
C LYS A 102 -2.92 -4.03 21.37
N VAL A 103 -2.43 -4.63 20.27
CA VAL A 103 -1.11 -5.29 20.24
C VAL A 103 0.01 -4.29 20.52
N VAL A 104 -0.03 -3.14 19.83
CA VAL A 104 0.97 -2.08 19.97
C VAL A 104 0.96 -1.51 21.38
N SER A 105 -0.21 -1.19 21.95
CA SER A 105 -0.36 -0.67 23.30
C SER A 105 0.24 -1.60 24.35
N GLU A 106 -0.09 -2.89 24.32
CA GLU A 106 0.43 -3.86 25.29
C GLU A 106 1.94 -4.07 25.17
N TYR A 107 2.47 -4.04 23.95
CA TYR A 107 3.91 -4.13 23.73
C TYR A 107 4.65 -2.87 24.21
N ASN A 108 4.13 -1.69 23.84
CA ASN A 108 4.72 -0.40 24.15
C ASN A 108 4.70 -0.10 25.65
N LYS A 109 3.70 -0.58 26.39
CA LYS A 109 3.67 -0.53 27.87
C LYS A 109 4.89 -1.20 28.51
N LYS A 110 5.43 -2.26 27.91
CA LYS A 110 6.58 -3.01 28.43
C LYS A 110 7.92 -2.50 27.94
N ARG A 111 7.95 -1.96 26.72
CA ARG A 111 9.20 -1.61 26.01
C ARG A 111 9.47 -0.11 25.91
N HIS A 112 8.46 0.72 26.15
CA HIS A 112 8.56 2.19 26.16
C HIS A 112 9.22 2.77 24.91
N ILE A 113 8.74 2.35 23.73
CA ILE A 113 9.28 2.74 22.41
C ILE A 113 9.05 4.25 22.17
N GLY A 114 7.85 4.75 22.44
CA GLY A 114 7.48 6.13 22.17
C GLY A 114 6.04 6.48 22.55
N ASP A 115 5.57 7.64 22.10
CA ASP A 115 4.15 8.01 22.23
C ASP A 115 3.27 6.98 21.53
N GLU A 116 2.20 6.56 22.20
CA GLU A 116 1.37 5.44 21.74
C GLU A 116 0.77 5.68 20.36
N ASN A 117 0.29 6.90 20.07
CA ASN A 117 -0.29 7.19 18.76
C ASN A 117 0.78 7.22 17.67
N ASP A 118 1.95 7.77 17.97
CA ASP A 118 3.08 7.77 17.04
C ASP A 118 3.52 6.34 16.68
N VAL A 119 3.60 5.44 17.68
CA VAL A 119 3.97 4.02 17.45
C VAL A 119 2.90 3.28 16.66
N ILE A 120 1.61 3.50 16.94
CA ILE A 120 0.52 2.86 16.20
C ILE A 120 0.53 3.32 14.74
N ILE A 121 0.58 4.63 14.49
CA ILE A 121 0.65 5.19 13.14
C ILE A 121 1.84 4.59 12.40
N LYS A 122 3.01 4.57 13.05
CA LYS A 122 4.22 3.99 12.47
C LYS A 122 4.03 2.53 12.05
N VAL A 123 3.52 1.67 12.93
CA VAL A 123 3.32 0.24 12.62
C VAL A 123 2.27 0.04 11.53
N THR A 124 1.14 0.76 11.59
CA THR A 124 0.10 0.62 10.56
C THR A 124 0.57 1.10 9.20
N ASP A 125 1.28 2.22 9.16
CA ASP A 125 1.78 2.80 7.93
C ASP A 125 2.84 1.86 7.33
N ASP A 126 3.77 1.32 8.12
CA ASP A 126 4.78 0.37 7.64
C ASP A 126 4.17 -0.93 7.09
N LEU A 127 3.14 -1.49 7.74
CA LEU A 127 2.41 -2.67 7.24
C LEU A 127 1.76 -2.40 5.88
N ASP A 128 1.07 -1.26 5.76
CA ASP A 128 0.35 -0.87 4.55
C ASP A 128 1.33 -0.54 3.41
N VAL A 129 2.43 0.11 3.75
CA VAL A 129 3.53 0.49 2.85
C VAL A 129 4.23 -0.76 2.30
N LEU A 130 4.58 -1.73 3.14
CA LEU A 130 5.16 -3.00 2.71
C LEU A 130 4.18 -3.92 1.97
N ASN A 131 2.90 -3.58 1.97
CA ASN A 131 1.84 -4.44 1.48
C ASN A 131 1.88 -5.83 2.14
N ILE A 132 2.02 -5.86 3.47
CA ILE A 132 1.96 -7.09 4.27
C ILE A 132 0.71 -7.11 5.14
N HIS A 133 0.18 -8.30 5.41
CA HIS A 133 -1.01 -8.45 6.24
C HIS A 133 -0.80 -7.88 7.64
N ARG A 134 -1.84 -7.23 8.18
CA ARG A 134 -1.89 -6.82 9.58
C ARG A 134 -2.10 -8.04 10.46
N THR A 135 -1.04 -8.78 10.75
CA THR A 135 -1.06 -9.93 11.65
C THR A 135 -0.36 -9.61 12.97
N PRO A 136 -0.66 -10.32 14.07
CA PRO A 136 0.08 -10.14 15.32
C PRO A 136 1.59 -10.28 15.12
N LEU A 137 2.02 -11.29 14.34
CA LEU A 137 3.43 -11.54 14.07
C LEU A 137 4.10 -10.36 13.34
N ASN A 138 3.48 -9.86 12.26
CA ASN A 138 4.04 -8.73 11.53
C ASN A 138 4.09 -7.45 12.38
N CYS A 139 3.08 -7.22 13.22
CA CYS A 139 3.09 -6.12 14.18
C CYS A 139 4.27 -6.25 15.16
N LEU A 140 4.48 -7.45 15.73
CA LEU A 140 5.57 -7.72 16.67
C LEU A 140 6.96 -7.57 16.01
N THR A 141 7.12 -8.02 14.76
CA THR A 141 8.37 -7.83 14.01
C THR A 141 8.70 -6.34 13.86
N LEU A 142 7.74 -5.52 13.45
CA LEU A 142 7.95 -4.07 13.30
C LEU A 142 8.17 -3.38 14.65
N LEU A 143 7.46 -3.78 15.69
CA LEU A 143 7.66 -3.27 17.05
C LEU A 143 9.06 -3.60 17.58
N LYS A 144 9.56 -4.81 17.27
CA LYS A 144 10.92 -5.22 17.65
C LYS A 144 11.99 -4.38 16.94
N VAL A 145 11.73 -3.99 15.70
CA VAL A 145 12.57 -3.03 14.97
C VAL A 145 12.53 -1.66 15.62
N ALA A 146 11.33 -1.19 15.95
CA ALA A 146 11.12 0.10 16.59
C ALA A 146 11.81 0.22 17.96
N GLU A 147 12.02 -0.87 18.70
CA GLU A 147 12.81 -0.83 19.96
C GLU A 147 14.21 -0.21 19.77
N ASN A 148 14.86 -0.49 18.64
CA ASN A 148 16.23 -0.05 18.37
C ASN A 148 16.28 1.14 17.41
N PHE A 149 15.27 1.29 16.56
CA PHE A 149 15.25 2.24 15.45
C PHE A 149 13.93 3.02 15.34
N PHE A 150 13.42 3.56 16.45
CA PHE A 150 12.20 4.37 16.41
C PHE A 150 12.46 5.74 15.77
N ASP A 151 11.74 6.03 14.68
CA ASP A 151 11.60 7.37 14.10
C ASP A 151 10.11 7.64 13.85
N LYS A 152 9.68 8.87 14.17
CA LYS A 152 8.30 9.34 13.96
C LYS A 152 7.99 9.57 12.47
N SER A 153 9.01 9.83 11.65
CA SER A 153 8.82 9.93 10.20
C SER A 153 8.55 8.53 9.63
N PRO A 154 7.67 8.39 8.62
CA PRO A 154 7.65 7.18 7.82
C PRO A 154 9.09 6.93 7.34
N ILE A 155 9.62 5.77 7.71
CA ILE A 155 11.00 5.38 7.41
C ILE A 155 10.99 5.07 5.91
N ASN A 156 12.05 5.47 5.19
CA ASN A 156 12.24 4.98 3.83
C ASN A 156 12.18 3.45 3.86
N ARG A 157 11.31 2.80 3.06
CA ARG A 157 11.13 1.34 3.06
C ARG A 157 12.46 0.60 3.03
N THR A 158 13.42 1.10 2.25
CA THR A 158 14.79 0.59 2.20
C THR A 158 15.44 0.50 3.59
N VAL A 159 15.46 1.61 4.34
CA VAL A 159 16.08 1.69 5.66
C VAL A 159 15.37 0.78 6.65
N MET A 160 14.04 0.67 6.56
CA MET A 160 13.29 -0.24 7.43
C MET A 160 13.60 -1.70 7.11
N LEU A 161 13.73 -2.10 5.83
CA LEU A 161 14.17 -3.45 5.46
C LEU A 161 15.61 -3.71 5.90
N GLU A 162 16.51 -2.74 5.78
CA GLU A 162 17.88 -2.82 6.31
C GLU A 162 17.87 -3.03 7.83
N ASN A 163 17.02 -2.31 8.58
CA ASN A 163 16.89 -2.48 10.02
C ASN A 163 16.30 -3.84 10.41
N ILE A 164 15.32 -4.34 9.65
CA ILE A 164 14.79 -5.70 9.81
C ILE A 164 15.94 -6.70 9.61
N MET A 165 16.64 -6.64 8.48
CA MET A 165 17.76 -7.53 8.20
C MET A 165 18.86 -7.46 9.26
N THR A 166 19.17 -6.26 9.75
CA THR A 166 20.11 -6.05 10.85
C THR A 166 19.69 -6.79 12.10
N ILE A 167 18.40 -6.75 12.47
CA ILE A 167 17.92 -7.47 13.64
C ILE A 167 17.91 -8.98 13.41
N LEU A 168 17.43 -9.44 12.26
CA LEU A 168 17.33 -10.86 11.95
C LEU A 168 18.70 -11.54 11.92
N PHE A 169 19.69 -10.92 11.28
CA PHE A 169 21.03 -11.49 11.19
C PHE A 169 21.85 -11.30 12.47
N ASN A 170 21.54 -10.31 13.33
CA ASN A 170 22.32 -10.05 14.54
C ASN A 170 21.72 -10.61 15.85
N MET A 171 20.42 -10.91 15.92
CA MET A 171 19.74 -11.25 17.18
C MET A 171 19.37 -12.74 17.34
N GLU A 172 19.52 -13.58 16.31
CA GLU A 172 19.27 -15.03 16.45
C GLU A 172 20.47 -15.75 17.08
N GLU A 173 20.24 -16.60 18.08
CA GLU A 173 21.28 -17.49 18.62
C GLU A 173 21.74 -18.48 17.54
N ILE A 174 22.93 -18.26 16.99
CA ILE A 174 23.56 -19.19 16.04
C ILE A 174 24.34 -20.22 16.84
N PRO A 175 24.28 -21.53 16.51
CA PRO A 175 25.10 -22.53 17.17
C PRO A 175 26.59 -22.16 17.13
N ASN A 176 27.31 -22.34 18.23
CA ASN A 176 28.71 -21.91 18.41
C ASN A 176 29.72 -22.41 17.35
N TYR A 177 29.35 -23.39 16.53
CA TYR A 177 30.19 -23.98 15.49
C TYR A 177 29.93 -23.44 14.07
N LYS A 178 28.95 -22.55 13.90
CA LYS A 178 28.64 -21.88 12.62
C LYS A 178 29.12 -20.43 12.68
N ILE A 179 29.77 -19.95 11.62
CA ILE A 179 30.19 -18.55 11.50
C ILE A 179 28.99 -17.72 11.07
N ARG A 180 28.65 -16.70 11.86
CA ARG A 180 27.60 -15.74 11.50
C ARG A 180 28.05 -14.96 10.25
N PRO A 181 27.31 -15.01 9.13
CA PRO A 181 27.67 -14.26 7.96
C PRO A 181 27.39 -12.77 8.16
N ASP A 182 28.27 -11.91 7.64
CA ASP A 182 28.08 -10.46 7.69
C ASP A 182 26.85 -10.04 6.86
N LEU A 183 26.13 -9.02 7.31
CA LEU A 183 24.90 -8.59 6.64
C LEU A 183 25.16 -8.06 5.21
N LYS A 184 26.27 -7.35 4.99
CA LYS A 184 26.61 -6.84 3.66
C LYS A 184 26.97 -7.97 2.72
N ASP A 185 27.73 -8.94 3.21
CA ASP A 185 28.06 -10.16 2.47
C ASP A 185 26.80 -10.95 2.10
N CYS A 186 25.87 -11.13 3.05
CA CYS A 186 24.57 -11.74 2.79
C CYS A 186 23.79 -10.98 1.71
N THR A 187 23.72 -9.65 1.84
CA THR A 187 22.98 -8.79 0.90
C THR A 187 23.60 -8.83 -0.49
N TYR A 188 24.93 -8.89 -0.60
CA TYR A 188 25.65 -8.99 -1.85
C TYR A 188 25.35 -10.31 -2.58
N VAL A 189 25.45 -11.43 -1.88
CA VAL A 189 25.21 -12.77 -2.45
C VAL A 189 23.72 -12.97 -2.78
N LEU A 190 22.80 -12.51 -1.94
CA LEU A 190 21.36 -12.54 -2.23
C LEU A 190 20.97 -11.61 -3.38
N GLY A 191 21.68 -10.50 -3.56
CA GLY A 191 21.52 -9.62 -4.71
C GLY A 191 21.84 -10.33 -6.03
N TYR A 192 22.93 -11.11 -6.07
CA TYR A 192 23.27 -11.94 -7.22
C TYR A 192 22.18 -12.99 -7.51
N PHE A 193 21.70 -13.69 -6.48
CA PHE A 193 20.63 -14.68 -6.65
C PHE A 193 19.33 -14.03 -7.19
N SER A 194 19.00 -12.84 -6.68
CA SER A 194 17.83 -12.07 -7.10
C SER A 194 17.95 -11.60 -8.56
N GLU A 195 19.14 -11.18 -8.99
CA GLU A 195 19.42 -10.91 -10.41
C GLU A 195 19.14 -12.13 -11.28
N LYS A 196 19.59 -13.33 -10.88
CA LYS A 196 19.33 -14.57 -11.62
C LYS A 196 17.83 -14.87 -11.74
N MET A 197 17.09 -14.74 -10.63
CA MET A 197 15.64 -14.95 -10.63
C MET A 197 14.92 -13.98 -11.58
N ILE A 198 15.33 -12.70 -11.58
CA ILE A 198 14.76 -11.67 -12.46
C ILE A 198 15.08 -11.95 -13.93
N ARG A 199 16.33 -12.23 -14.26
CA ARG A 199 16.75 -12.49 -15.66
C ARG A 199 16.09 -13.73 -16.26
N ASN A 200 15.86 -14.75 -15.44
CA ASN A 200 15.28 -16.02 -15.87
C ASN A 200 13.74 -16.03 -15.79
N GLU A 201 13.13 -14.96 -15.25
CA GLU A 201 11.69 -14.89 -14.94
C GLU A 201 11.18 -16.12 -14.14
N ASN A 202 12.05 -16.69 -13.30
CA ASN A 202 11.75 -17.84 -12.48
C ASN A 202 11.93 -17.51 -10.99
N TYR A 203 10.80 -17.37 -10.30
CA TYR A 203 10.75 -16.90 -8.91
C TYR A 203 10.59 -18.04 -7.88
N ILE A 204 10.68 -19.29 -8.32
CA ILE A 204 10.68 -20.48 -7.46
C ILE A 204 12.00 -21.23 -7.59
N PHE A 205 12.48 -21.82 -6.49
CA PHE A 205 13.75 -22.51 -6.46
C PHE A 205 13.77 -23.67 -5.47
N THR A 206 14.70 -24.61 -5.64
CA THR A 206 14.96 -25.66 -4.64
C THR A 206 16.08 -25.25 -3.71
N ARG A 207 16.14 -25.84 -2.51
CA ARG A 207 17.26 -25.61 -1.57
C ARG A 207 18.60 -25.97 -2.22
N ASP A 208 18.67 -27.10 -2.93
CA ASP A 208 19.89 -27.55 -3.58
C ASP A 208 20.36 -26.58 -4.67
N TYR A 209 19.42 -26.04 -5.46
CA TYR A 209 19.74 -25.01 -6.45
C TYR A 209 20.29 -23.75 -5.78
N PHE A 210 19.61 -23.24 -4.75
CA PHE A 210 20.06 -22.08 -3.99
C PHE A 210 21.48 -22.26 -3.44
N LEU A 211 21.74 -23.38 -2.75
CA LEU A 211 23.03 -23.69 -2.16
C LEU A 211 24.13 -23.82 -3.22
N LYS A 212 23.86 -24.56 -4.31
CA LYS A 212 24.83 -24.78 -5.38
C LYS A 212 25.22 -23.47 -6.06
N GLU A 213 24.24 -22.67 -6.46
CA GLU A 213 24.47 -21.43 -7.20
C GLU A 213 25.23 -20.40 -6.36
N LEU A 214 24.85 -20.24 -5.08
CA LEU A 214 25.51 -19.25 -4.23
C LEU A 214 26.89 -19.70 -3.77
N LYS A 215 27.11 -21.00 -3.50
CA LYS A 215 28.46 -21.51 -3.21
C LYS A 215 29.40 -21.33 -4.40
N GLN A 216 28.92 -21.60 -5.61
CA GLN A 216 29.69 -21.35 -6.82
C GLN A 216 30.04 -19.87 -6.95
N PHE A 217 29.08 -18.97 -6.78
CA PHE A 217 29.31 -17.53 -6.83
C PHE A 217 30.30 -17.06 -5.75
N CYS A 218 30.15 -17.52 -4.50
CA CYS A 218 31.08 -17.18 -3.42
C CYS A 218 32.51 -17.66 -3.74
N SER A 219 32.65 -18.87 -4.29
CA SER A 219 33.95 -19.40 -4.75
C SER A 219 34.56 -18.54 -5.85
N ASP A 220 33.76 -18.14 -6.85
CA ASP A 220 34.22 -17.31 -7.97
C ASP A 220 34.62 -15.90 -7.51
N GLN A 221 33.99 -15.40 -6.45
CA GLN A 221 34.28 -14.09 -5.83
C GLN A 221 35.30 -14.15 -4.70
N LEU A 222 35.84 -15.34 -4.39
CA LEU A 222 36.78 -15.57 -3.28
C LEU A 222 36.22 -15.14 -1.91
N MET A 223 34.93 -15.37 -1.68
CA MET A 223 34.23 -15.08 -0.43
C MET A 223 34.02 -16.36 0.39
N ASP A 224 34.22 -16.26 1.70
CA ASP A 224 33.96 -17.36 2.65
C ASP A 224 32.66 -17.08 3.43
N ILE A 225 31.55 -17.67 2.96
CA ILE A 225 30.21 -17.48 3.53
C ILE A 225 29.54 -18.84 3.69
N GLU A 226 29.00 -19.09 4.89
CA GLU A 226 28.15 -20.27 5.16
C GLU A 226 26.75 -20.08 4.55
N VAL A 227 26.61 -20.38 3.26
CA VAL A 227 25.36 -20.23 2.50
C VAL A 227 24.18 -20.98 3.14
N GLU A 228 24.44 -22.10 3.80
CA GLU A 228 23.45 -22.84 4.58
C GLU A 228 22.84 -21.99 5.70
N VAL A 229 23.65 -21.24 6.43
CA VAL A 229 23.17 -20.34 7.50
C VAL A 229 22.32 -19.24 6.90
N VAL A 230 22.73 -18.68 5.76
CA VAL A 230 21.91 -17.67 5.04
C VAL A 230 20.54 -18.24 4.70
N PHE A 231 20.48 -19.46 4.13
CA PHE A 231 19.21 -20.10 3.81
C PHE A 231 18.35 -20.32 5.07
N ASP A 232 18.94 -20.87 6.13
CA ASP A 232 18.24 -21.20 7.37
C ASP A 232 17.65 -19.92 8.02
N VAL A 233 18.42 -18.83 8.09
CA VAL A 233 17.96 -17.51 8.62
C VAL A 233 16.79 -16.97 7.79
N LEU A 234 16.89 -17.00 6.46
CA LEU A 234 15.79 -16.52 5.59
C LEU A 234 14.51 -17.36 5.78
N PHE A 235 14.65 -18.66 5.98
CA PHE A 235 13.52 -19.57 6.12
C PHE A 235 12.84 -19.45 7.50
N VAL A 236 13.64 -19.47 8.58
CA VAL A 236 13.14 -19.32 9.96
C VAL A 236 12.39 -17.99 10.13
N ASN A 237 12.89 -16.92 9.51
CA ASN A 237 12.30 -15.59 9.58
C ASN A 237 11.19 -15.33 8.55
N ASN A 238 10.72 -16.36 7.84
CA ASN A 238 9.66 -16.24 6.83
C ASN A 238 9.96 -15.23 5.71
N ILE A 239 11.24 -14.95 5.44
CA ILE A 239 11.64 -14.17 4.26
C ILE A 239 11.46 -15.03 3.01
N ILE A 240 11.85 -16.30 3.09
CA ILE A 240 11.50 -17.32 2.12
C ILE A 240 10.55 -18.34 2.74
N ILE A 241 9.65 -18.89 1.94
CA ILE A 241 8.68 -19.90 2.37
C ILE A 241 8.65 -21.05 1.36
N LYS A 242 8.20 -22.20 1.83
CA LYS A 242 8.00 -23.39 0.99
C LYS A 242 6.58 -23.40 0.41
N ARG A 243 6.46 -23.51 -0.91
CA ARG A 243 5.18 -23.65 -1.65
C ARG A 243 5.31 -24.81 -2.64
N ASN A 244 4.38 -25.78 -2.59
CA ASN A 244 4.33 -26.91 -3.52
C ASN A 244 5.67 -27.64 -3.74
N GLY A 245 6.45 -27.82 -2.67
CA GLY A 245 7.75 -28.52 -2.71
C GLY A 245 8.95 -27.65 -3.10
N SER A 246 8.73 -26.42 -3.58
CA SER A 246 9.76 -25.43 -3.91
C SER A 246 9.77 -24.28 -2.89
N TYR A 247 10.78 -23.43 -2.94
CA TYR A 247 10.89 -22.22 -2.13
C TYR A 247 10.69 -20.98 -3.00
N CYS A 248 10.18 -19.92 -2.40
CA CYS A 248 10.12 -18.59 -3.00
C CYS A 248 10.26 -17.52 -1.92
N PHE A 249 10.54 -16.28 -2.30
CA PHE A 249 10.36 -15.15 -1.37
C PHE A 249 8.89 -15.07 -0.97
N ARG A 250 8.63 -14.89 0.33
CA ARG A 250 7.27 -14.74 0.86
C ARG A 250 6.59 -13.50 0.30
N PHE A 251 7.35 -12.43 0.21
CA PHE A 251 6.91 -11.15 -0.33
C PHE A 251 7.90 -10.69 -1.40
N SER A 252 7.39 -10.17 -2.51
CA SER A 252 8.18 -9.76 -3.68
C SER A 252 9.15 -8.61 -3.35
N TYR A 253 8.83 -7.77 -2.36
CA TYR A 253 9.72 -6.68 -1.95
C TYR A 253 11.09 -7.16 -1.48
N TRP A 254 11.23 -8.39 -0.97
CA TRP A 254 12.54 -8.96 -0.62
C TRP A 254 13.41 -9.18 -1.84
N LEU A 255 12.84 -9.75 -2.91
CA LEU A 255 13.51 -9.91 -4.19
C LEU A 255 13.98 -8.55 -4.71
N TYR A 256 13.09 -7.55 -4.70
CA TYR A 256 13.39 -6.22 -5.20
C TYR A 256 14.41 -5.48 -4.34
N PHE A 257 14.39 -5.66 -3.02
CA PHE A 257 15.38 -5.09 -2.10
C PHE A 257 16.79 -5.63 -2.38
N PHE A 258 16.94 -6.95 -2.49
CA PHE A 258 18.23 -7.56 -2.81
C PHE A 258 18.69 -7.23 -4.23
N ALA A 259 17.79 -7.26 -5.21
CA ALA A 259 18.09 -6.86 -6.58
C ALA A 259 18.53 -5.38 -6.67
N ALA A 260 17.89 -4.48 -5.93
CA ALA A 260 18.30 -3.08 -5.88
C ALA A 260 19.71 -2.90 -5.31
N ASN A 261 20.10 -3.70 -4.31
CA ASN A 261 21.49 -3.73 -3.84
C ASN A 261 22.45 -4.20 -4.94
N ARG A 262 22.06 -5.25 -5.70
CA ARG A 262 22.86 -5.73 -6.83
C ARG A 262 23.08 -4.65 -7.90
N MET A 263 22.08 -3.81 -8.16
CA MET A 263 22.19 -2.68 -9.09
C MET A 263 23.26 -1.64 -8.67
N HIS A 264 23.66 -1.57 -7.39
CA HIS A 264 24.77 -0.71 -6.94
C HIS A 264 26.15 -1.31 -7.17
N HIS A 265 26.22 -2.63 -7.33
CA HIS A 265 27.47 -3.38 -7.45
C HIS A 265 27.74 -3.90 -8.87
N ASP A 266 26.72 -3.94 -9.72
CA ASP A 266 26.80 -4.47 -11.08
C ASP A 266 26.14 -3.53 -12.10
N ASP A 267 26.97 -2.80 -12.85
CA ASP A 267 26.53 -1.87 -13.88
C ASP A 267 25.79 -2.56 -15.04
N ASN A 268 26.08 -3.84 -15.31
CA ASN A 268 25.40 -4.57 -16.38
C ASN A 268 23.98 -4.94 -15.96
N PHE A 269 23.77 -5.28 -14.69
CA PHE A 269 22.46 -5.49 -14.12
C PHE A 269 21.68 -4.17 -14.02
N LEU A 270 22.33 -3.10 -13.56
CA LEU A 270 21.74 -1.76 -13.55
C LEU A 270 21.21 -1.36 -14.93
N LYS A 271 22.05 -1.47 -15.96
CA LYS A 271 21.67 -1.19 -17.35
C LYS A 271 20.54 -2.10 -17.80
N TYR A 272 20.63 -3.40 -17.52
CA TYR A 272 19.58 -4.35 -17.87
C TYR A 272 18.20 -3.94 -17.31
N ILE A 273 18.12 -3.48 -16.06
CA ILE A 273 16.86 -3.04 -15.42
C ILE A 273 16.29 -1.77 -16.06
N PHE A 274 17.15 -0.84 -16.48
CA PHE A 274 16.72 0.40 -17.12
C PHE A 274 16.44 0.27 -18.62
N THR A 275 17.14 -0.62 -19.32
CA THR A 275 16.89 -0.91 -20.74
C THR A 275 15.46 -1.41 -20.94
N ASP A 276 14.80 -0.90 -21.97
CA ASP A 276 13.40 -1.21 -22.32
C ASP A 276 12.41 -1.02 -21.16
N LYS A 277 12.72 -0.12 -20.22
CA LYS A 277 11.86 0.20 -19.08
C LYS A 277 11.49 -1.05 -18.25
N ARG A 278 12.36 -2.06 -18.14
CA ARG A 278 12.04 -3.33 -17.43
C ARG A 278 11.56 -3.12 -16.00
N TYR A 279 12.06 -2.08 -15.33
CA TYR A 279 11.59 -1.65 -14.01
C TYR A 279 10.07 -1.42 -13.90
N VAL A 280 9.36 -1.21 -15.01
CA VAL A 280 7.89 -1.06 -15.05
C VAL A 280 7.18 -2.31 -14.50
N SER A 281 7.74 -3.49 -14.72
CA SER A 281 7.18 -4.75 -14.18
C SER A 281 7.37 -4.87 -12.66
N PHE A 282 8.19 -4.02 -12.05
CA PHE A 282 8.52 -4.07 -10.62
C PHE A 282 9.00 -2.69 -10.11
N PRO A 283 8.14 -1.66 -10.09
CA PRO A 283 8.52 -0.28 -9.75
C PRO A 283 9.11 -0.14 -8.33
N GLU A 284 8.85 -1.09 -7.44
CA GLU A 284 9.44 -1.18 -6.09
C GLU A 284 10.97 -1.28 -6.13
N ILE A 285 11.58 -1.91 -7.15
CA ILE A 285 13.06 -1.99 -7.24
C ILE A 285 13.69 -0.60 -7.27
N ILE A 286 13.02 0.36 -7.91
CA ILE A 286 13.49 1.74 -8.05
C ILE A 286 13.41 2.48 -6.73
N GLU A 287 12.36 2.23 -5.95
CA GLU A 287 12.24 2.77 -4.59
C GLU A 287 13.43 2.33 -3.75
N PHE A 288 13.78 1.04 -3.80
CA PHE A 288 14.92 0.53 -3.06
C PHE A 288 16.24 1.09 -3.58
N TYR A 289 16.45 1.09 -4.90
CA TYR A 289 17.68 1.56 -5.52
C TYR A 289 18.00 3.02 -5.16
N THR A 290 17.02 3.91 -5.31
CA THR A 290 17.13 5.34 -4.95
C THR A 290 17.08 5.58 -3.44
N GLY A 291 16.53 4.63 -2.68
CA GLY A 291 16.51 4.67 -1.24
C GLY A 291 17.86 4.34 -0.60
N ILE A 292 18.66 3.45 -1.22
CA ILE A 292 20.02 3.09 -0.79
C ILE A 292 20.97 4.28 -1.01
N ASP A 293 20.94 4.91 -2.18
CA ASP A 293 21.70 6.14 -2.46
C ASP A 293 20.78 7.27 -2.91
N ARG A 294 20.69 8.32 -2.09
CA ARG A 294 19.79 9.46 -2.32
C ARG A 294 20.34 10.48 -3.35
N ARG A 295 21.47 10.16 -4.00
CA ARG A 295 22.16 11.00 -4.99
C ARG A 295 22.09 10.46 -6.42
N ARG A 296 21.19 9.51 -6.71
CA ARG A 296 21.05 8.89 -8.04
C ARG A 296 20.51 9.84 -9.13
N GLU A 297 21.30 10.82 -9.53
CA GLU A 297 20.97 11.74 -10.65
C GLU A 297 20.80 10.97 -11.97
N ASP A 298 21.62 9.93 -12.16
CA ASP A 298 21.61 9.01 -13.29
C ASP A 298 20.21 8.39 -13.53
N ALA A 299 19.59 7.87 -12.49
CA ALA A 299 18.27 7.26 -12.58
C ALA A 299 17.18 8.31 -12.87
N LEU A 300 17.25 9.48 -12.23
CA LEU A 300 16.28 10.55 -12.44
C LEU A 300 16.28 11.05 -13.89
N ILE A 301 17.45 11.13 -14.53
CA ILE A 301 17.55 11.50 -15.96
C ILE A 301 16.91 10.44 -16.86
N ILE A 302 17.11 9.16 -16.57
CA ILE A 302 16.44 8.06 -17.30
C ILE A 302 14.92 8.19 -17.16
N PHE A 303 14.42 8.41 -15.94
CA PHE A 303 12.99 8.56 -15.70
C PHE A 303 12.37 9.78 -16.38
N ILE A 304 13.08 10.91 -16.45
CA ILE A 304 12.61 12.08 -17.19
C ILE A 304 12.39 11.72 -18.66
N ASN A 305 13.35 11.03 -19.28
CA ASN A 305 13.26 10.65 -20.69
C ASN A 305 12.15 9.62 -20.92
N ASP A 306 12.07 8.60 -20.07
CA ASP A 306 11.04 7.56 -20.15
C ASP A 306 9.64 8.15 -19.97
N MET A 307 9.46 9.06 -19.01
CA MET A 307 8.18 9.73 -18.75
C MET A 307 7.75 10.60 -19.92
N LYS A 308 8.68 11.36 -20.52
CA LYS A 308 8.40 12.15 -21.73
C LYS A 308 7.91 11.27 -22.87
N GLU A 309 8.67 10.21 -23.17
CA GLU A 309 8.36 9.27 -24.24
C GLU A 309 7.00 8.60 -24.02
N ILE A 310 6.74 8.03 -22.84
CA ILE A 310 5.50 7.29 -22.60
C ILE A 310 4.27 8.20 -22.54
N CYS A 311 4.41 9.43 -22.00
CA CYS A 311 3.33 10.41 -22.03
C CYS A 311 2.96 10.79 -23.47
N ASP A 312 3.95 10.94 -24.35
CA ASP A 312 3.72 11.29 -25.75
C ASP A 312 3.06 10.12 -26.51
N ILE A 313 3.47 8.88 -26.26
CA ILE A 313 2.84 7.67 -26.81
C ILE A 313 1.36 7.57 -26.39
N VAL A 314 1.07 7.69 -25.08
CA VAL A 314 -0.30 7.60 -24.57
C VAL A 314 -1.16 8.74 -25.11
N ASN A 315 -0.63 9.97 -25.15
CA ASN A 315 -1.33 11.11 -25.74
C ASN A 315 -1.73 10.84 -27.21
N LEU A 316 -0.81 10.30 -28.01
CA LEU A 316 -1.09 9.93 -29.41
C LEU A 316 -2.20 8.87 -29.52
N LYS A 317 -2.17 7.84 -28.66
CA LYS A 317 -3.21 6.78 -28.66
C LYS A 317 -4.57 7.28 -28.18
N VAL A 318 -4.61 8.18 -27.21
CA VAL A 318 -5.86 8.76 -26.67
C VAL A 318 -6.51 9.70 -27.69
N GLY A 319 -5.72 10.42 -28.47
CA GLY A 319 -6.21 11.22 -29.61
C GLY A 319 -7.09 12.42 -29.23
N LEU A 320 -7.13 12.81 -27.95
CA LEU A 320 -7.85 14.01 -27.50
C LEU A 320 -7.04 15.27 -27.81
N PRO A 321 -7.67 16.43 -28.11
CA PRO A 321 -6.97 17.70 -28.19
C PRO A 321 -6.25 18.04 -26.88
N ILE A 322 -5.06 18.62 -26.96
CA ILE A 322 -4.26 19.03 -25.78
C ILE A 322 -4.98 20.11 -24.97
N GLU A 323 -5.79 20.95 -25.62
CA GLU A 323 -6.53 22.04 -24.98
C GLU A 323 -7.85 21.61 -24.33
N MET A 324 -8.23 20.33 -24.47
CA MET A 324 -9.51 19.83 -23.96
C MET A 324 -9.49 19.77 -22.43
N ASN A 325 -10.07 20.78 -21.79
CA ASN A 325 -10.31 20.82 -20.35
C ASN A 325 -11.83 20.91 -20.09
N PRO A 326 -12.52 19.79 -19.79
CA PRO A 326 -13.98 19.80 -19.58
C PRO A 326 -14.38 20.61 -18.35
N TYR A 327 -13.49 20.78 -17.37
CA TYR A 327 -13.78 21.48 -16.12
C TYR A 327 -14.03 22.99 -16.31
N LYS A 328 -13.56 23.58 -17.42
CA LYS A 328 -13.86 24.99 -17.78
C LYS A 328 -15.35 25.23 -18.04
N PHE A 329 -16.09 24.19 -18.42
CA PHE A 329 -17.51 24.28 -18.76
C PHE A 329 -18.41 23.88 -17.59
N ILE A 330 -17.86 23.24 -16.55
CA ILE A 330 -18.59 22.84 -15.35
C ILE A 330 -18.68 24.04 -14.41
N LYS A 331 -19.90 24.51 -14.15
CA LYS A 331 -20.17 25.63 -13.24
C LYS A 331 -20.80 25.15 -11.94
N TRP A 332 -20.32 25.71 -10.84
CA TRP A 332 -20.97 25.59 -9.54
C TRP A 332 -22.15 26.57 -9.48
N ASN A 333 -23.36 26.04 -9.67
CA ASN A 333 -24.63 26.77 -9.57
C ASN A 333 -25.54 26.06 -8.55
N PRO A 334 -25.31 26.22 -7.24
CA PRO A 334 -26.19 25.61 -6.25
C PRO A 334 -27.58 26.25 -6.33
N THR A 335 -28.65 25.44 -6.32
CA THR A 335 -29.99 25.99 -6.12
C THR A 335 -30.12 26.55 -4.70
N PRO A 336 -30.99 27.56 -4.45
CA PRO A 336 -31.25 28.05 -3.10
C PRO A 336 -31.62 26.92 -2.12
N GLU A 337 -32.38 25.94 -2.63
CA GLU A 337 -32.74 24.70 -1.95
C GLU A 337 -31.53 23.81 -1.62
N SER A 338 -30.51 23.75 -2.49
CA SER A 338 -29.27 23.01 -2.22
C SER A 338 -28.41 23.70 -1.16
N LEU A 339 -28.41 25.04 -1.14
CA LEU A 339 -27.76 25.83 -0.09
C LEU A 339 -28.48 25.68 1.26
N GLU A 340 -29.82 25.62 1.26
CA GLU A 340 -30.61 25.32 2.46
C GLU A 340 -30.47 23.86 2.90
N LYS A 341 -30.46 22.87 2.00
CA LYS A 341 -30.19 21.47 2.35
C LYS A 341 -28.80 21.31 2.97
N VAL A 342 -27.79 21.97 2.40
CA VAL A 342 -26.45 22.03 2.99
C VAL A 342 -26.45 22.76 4.34
N LYS A 343 -27.37 23.70 4.61
CA LYS A 343 -27.50 24.36 5.92
C LYS A 343 -28.30 23.51 6.93
N ASN A 344 -29.30 22.77 6.46
CA ASN A 344 -30.26 22.01 7.27
C ASN A 344 -29.75 20.60 7.60
N ASP A 345 -28.99 19.96 6.71
CA ASP A 345 -28.26 18.69 6.97
C ASP A 345 -27.11 18.87 8.00
N ILE A 346 -26.87 20.11 8.46
CA ILE A 346 -25.83 20.49 9.42
C ILE A 346 -26.44 21.04 10.73
N SER A 347 -27.78 21.07 10.84
CA SER A 347 -28.46 21.57 12.04
C SER A 347 -29.14 20.46 12.84
N GLU A 348 -28.36 19.51 13.37
CA GLU A 348 -28.72 18.71 14.55
C GLU A 348 -27.52 18.52 15.49
N LYS A 349 -27.39 19.45 16.46
CA LYS A 349 -26.72 19.32 17.78
C LYS A 349 -25.55 18.30 17.91
N VAL A 350 -24.32 18.80 18.05
CA VAL A 350 -23.58 18.96 19.34
C VAL A 350 -22.11 19.30 19.06
N LEU A 351 -21.66 20.40 19.66
CA LEU A 351 -20.26 20.81 19.80
C LEU A 351 -19.63 20.10 21.00
N ASN A 352 -18.34 19.74 20.83
CA ASN A 352 -17.39 19.16 21.78
C ASN A 352 -17.35 17.62 21.83
N SER A 353 -16.58 16.99 20.95
CA SER A 353 -15.85 15.79 21.33
C SER A 353 -14.56 15.60 20.52
N ASN A 354 -13.51 15.13 21.20
CA ASN A 354 -12.44 14.41 20.54
C ASN A 354 -13.06 13.11 20.01
N LEU A 355 -12.98 12.87 18.70
CA LEU A 355 -13.41 11.61 18.09
C LEU A 355 -12.77 10.42 18.85
N PRO A 356 -13.55 9.41 19.27
CA PRO A 356 -13.01 8.13 19.72
C PRO A 356 -12.15 7.53 18.61
N ASP A 357 -11.01 6.92 18.98
CA ASP A 357 -10.09 6.35 18.01
C ASP A 357 -10.71 5.21 17.20
N SER A 358 -11.72 4.51 17.74
CA SER A 358 -12.50 3.48 17.05
C SER A 358 -13.16 3.97 15.76
N VAL A 359 -13.74 5.18 15.76
CA VAL A 359 -14.44 5.76 14.59
C VAL A 359 -13.44 6.08 13.48
N LYS A 360 -12.28 6.65 13.87
CA LYS A 360 -11.24 6.99 12.90
C LYS A 360 -10.59 5.73 12.33
N ASP A 361 -10.39 4.72 13.18
CA ASP A 361 -9.83 3.42 12.79
C ASP A 361 -10.78 2.70 11.80
N HIS A 362 -12.11 2.71 12.03
CA HIS A 362 -13.09 2.15 11.09
C HIS A 362 -13.12 2.89 9.74
N TYR A 363 -13.05 4.23 9.74
CA TYR A 363 -12.97 4.99 8.50
C TYR A 363 -11.67 4.71 7.73
N ALA A 364 -10.53 4.59 8.42
CA ALA A 364 -9.26 4.22 7.80
C ALA A 364 -9.33 2.83 7.14
N ASP A 365 -10.03 1.89 7.78
CA ASP A 365 -10.20 0.52 7.28
C ASP A 365 -11.22 0.41 6.13
N LYS A 366 -12.10 1.42 5.93
CA LYS A 366 -13.10 1.44 4.84
C LYS A 366 -12.48 1.27 3.45
N TYR A 367 -11.26 1.76 3.26
CA TYR A 367 -10.54 1.70 2.00
C TYR A 367 -9.39 0.68 2.02
N TYR A 368 -9.25 -0.10 3.11
CA TYR A 368 -8.23 -1.13 3.19
C TYR A 368 -8.65 -2.35 2.35
N ASP A 369 -7.81 -2.68 1.37
CA ASP A 369 -8.00 -3.87 0.55
C ASP A 369 -7.35 -5.08 1.22
N TYR A 370 -8.17 -5.90 1.89
CA TYR A 370 -7.75 -7.14 2.55
C TYR A 370 -7.17 -8.17 1.59
N SER A 371 -7.49 -8.10 0.29
CA SER A 371 -7.01 -9.05 -0.72
C SER A 371 -5.60 -8.72 -1.22
N LYS A 372 -5.21 -7.44 -1.15
CA LYS A 372 -3.98 -6.91 -1.75
C LYS A 372 -2.70 -7.62 -1.28
N PRO A 373 -2.52 -7.98 0.00
CA PRO A 373 -1.28 -8.62 0.42
C PRO A 373 -1.20 -10.11 -0.01
N TYR A 374 -2.31 -10.75 -0.40
CA TYR A 374 -2.34 -12.11 -0.94
C TYR A 374 -1.84 -12.18 -2.40
N ASN A 375 -1.95 -11.09 -3.17
CA ASN A 375 -1.46 -11.03 -4.55
C ASN A 375 -0.08 -10.35 -4.63
N GLN A 376 0.96 -11.15 -4.42
CA GLN A 376 2.37 -10.74 -4.57
C GLN A 376 3.02 -11.32 -5.83
N THR A 377 2.21 -11.83 -6.75
CA THR A 377 2.71 -12.48 -7.96
C THR A 377 3.43 -11.46 -8.83
N ILE A 378 4.64 -11.80 -9.25
CA ILE A 378 5.43 -10.94 -10.14
C ILE A 378 4.94 -11.19 -11.55
N HIS A 379 4.29 -10.19 -12.14
CA HIS A 379 3.80 -10.25 -13.51
C HIS A 379 4.71 -9.42 -14.41
N SER A 380 5.11 -9.99 -15.54
CA SER A 380 5.72 -9.21 -16.61
C SER A 380 4.64 -8.36 -17.29
N ILE A 381 4.96 -7.09 -17.52
CA ILE A 381 4.07 -6.18 -18.24
C ILE A 381 4.49 -6.16 -19.70
N LEU A 382 3.54 -6.42 -20.60
CA LEU A 382 3.77 -6.27 -22.03
C LEU A 382 3.97 -4.78 -22.35
N GLN A 383 5.14 -4.45 -22.92
CA GLN A 383 5.53 -3.06 -23.23
C GLN A 383 4.58 -2.38 -24.23
N GLU A 384 3.79 -3.16 -24.98
CA GLU A 384 2.77 -2.67 -25.91
C GLU A 384 1.61 -1.95 -25.21
N TYR A 385 1.35 -2.27 -23.93
CA TYR A 385 0.33 -1.67 -23.08
C TYR A 385 0.81 -0.34 -22.48
N SER A 386 0.97 0.65 -23.35
CA SER A 386 1.51 1.97 -22.99
C SER A 386 0.78 2.67 -21.84
N LEU A 387 -0.52 2.47 -21.64
CA LEU A 387 -1.22 3.01 -20.47
C LEU A 387 -0.77 2.33 -19.17
N VAL A 388 -0.66 1.01 -19.15
CA VAL A 388 -0.14 0.29 -17.98
C VAL A 388 1.31 0.70 -17.72
N VAL A 389 2.12 0.81 -18.76
CA VAL A 389 3.51 1.32 -18.67
C VAL A 389 3.52 2.72 -18.05
N LEU A 390 2.70 3.65 -18.54
CA LEU A 390 2.57 5.00 -17.96
C LEU A 390 2.21 4.94 -16.47
N MET A 391 1.21 4.14 -16.10
CA MET A 391 0.78 4.02 -14.70
C MET A 391 1.91 3.57 -13.79
N GLN A 392 2.74 2.61 -14.22
CA GLN A 392 3.88 2.14 -13.43
C GLN A 392 5.07 3.10 -13.47
N SER A 393 5.33 3.76 -14.60
CA SER A 393 6.37 4.78 -14.72
C SER A 393 6.09 5.97 -13.79
N ILE A 394 4.82 6.40 -13.66
CA ILE A 394 4.42 7.42 -12.68
C ILE A 394 4.81 6.98 -11.27
N LYS A 395 4.52 5.73 -10.87
CA LYS A 395 4.87 5.20 -9.54
C LYS A 395 6.38 5.16 -9.32
N ALA A 396 7.13 4.56 -10.26
CA ALA A 396 8.58 4.43 -10.17
C ALA A 396 9.27 5.80 -10.08
N SER A 397 8.85 6.74 -10.93
CA SER A 397 9.36 8.12 -10.96
C SER A 397 9.02 8.89 -9.70
N SER A 398 7.80 8.73 -9.18
CA SER A 398 7.36 9.37 -7.94
C SER A 398 8.18 8.87 -6.74
N ARG A 399 8.36 7.54 -6.62
CA ARG A 399 9.17 6.92 -5.56
C ARG A 399 10.64 7.34 -5.65
N ALA A 400 11.19 7.35 -6.86
CA ALA A 400 12.55 7.82 -7.12
C ALA A 400 12.73 9.27 -6.64
N LEU A 401 11.86 10.18 -7.10
CA LEU A 401 11.93 11.60 -6.74
C LEU A 401 11.80 11.82 -5.23
N ARG A 402 10.91 11.07 -4.57
CA ARG A 402 10.69 11.13 -3.12
C ARG A 402 11.94 10.74 -2.33
N ASN A 403 12.75 9.81 -2.85
CA ASN A 403 13.96 9.32 -2.18
C ASN A 403 15.22 10.14 -2.53
N SER A 404 15.23 10.82 -3.67
CA SER A 404 16.39 11.55 -4.22
C SER A 404 16.56 12.99 -3.71
N ASP A 405 16.61 13.17 -2.39
CA ASP A 405 16.70 14.51 -1.78
C ASP A 405 18.03 15.25 -2.00
N PHE A 406 19.09 14.54 -2.36
CA PHE A 406 20.43 15.11 -2.57
C PHE A 406 20.79 15.31 -4.05
N VAL A 407 19.82 15.12 -4.95
CA VAL A 407 19.96 15.41 -6.38
C VAL A 407 19.73 16.91 -6.65
N LYS A 408 20.41 17.45 -7.67
CA LYS A 408 20.27 18.84 -8.10
C LYS A 408 18.79 19.28 -8.25
N PRO A 409 18.41 20.47 -7.75
CA PRO A 409 17.04 20.97 -7.82
C PRO A 409 16.46 21.04 -9.24
N GLU A 410 17.28 21.27 -10.26
CA GLU A 410 16.88 21.37 -11.67
C GLU A 410 16.30 20.05 -12.16
N ILE A 411 17.03 18.96 -11.93
CA ILE A 411 16.63 17.59 -12.31
C ILE A 411 15.36 17.19 -11.55
N ARG A 412 15.30 17.50 -10.24
CA ARG A 412 14.12 17.22 -9.41
C ARG A 412 12.87 17.95 -9.90
N ARG A 413 13.01 19.23 -10.30
CA ARG A 413 11.91 20.04 -10.85
C ARG A 413 11.43 19.48 -12.19
N GLU A 414 12.36 19.11 -13.06
CA GLU A 414 12.04 18.52 -14.36
C GLU A 414 11.28 17.19 -14.19
N LEU A 415 11.78 16.27 -13.35
CA LEU A 415 11.09 15.02 -13.10
C LEU A 415 9.69 15.23 -12.48
N LEU A 416 9.57 16.16 -11.53
CA LEU A 416 8.25 16.48 -10.94
C LEU A 416 7.27 16.98 -12.01
N SER A 417 7.74 17.82 -12.94
CA SER A 417 6.92 18.31 -14.05
C SER A 417 6.43 17.18 -14.95
N GLU A 418 7.30 16.21 -15.27
CA GLU A 418 6.92 15.04 -16.08
C GLU A 418 5.98 14.08 -15.33
N ILE A 419 6.13 13.93 -14.01
CA ILE A 419 5.17 13.16 -13.18
C ILE A 419 3.76 13.75 -13.27
N PHE A 420 3.63 15.08 -13.11
CA PHE A 420 2.33 15.73 -13.24
C PHE A 420 1.80 15.76 -14.67
N LYS A 421 2.68 15.77 -15.69
CA LYS A 421 2.26 15.50 -17.08
C LYS A 421 1.65 14.10 -17.21
N GLY A 422 2.22 13.11 -16.54
CA GLY A 422 1.65 11.76 -16.45
C GLY A 422 0.29 11.71 -15.76
N TRP A 423 0.10 12.43 -14.65
CA TRP A 423 -1.19 12.55 -13.97
C TRP A 423 -2.26 13.18 -14.88
N GLU A 424 -1.90 14.24 -15.59
CA GLU A 424 -2.76 14.85 -16.61
C GLU A 424 -3.14 13.86 -17.71
N GLN A 425 -2.20 13.06 -18.22
CA GLN A 425 -2.52 12.02 -19.22
C GLN A 425 -3.48 10.97 -18.66
N MET A 426 -3.30 10.52 -17.42
CA MET A 426 -4.25 9.61 -16.75
C MET A 426 -5.64 10.23 -16.63
N SER A 427 -5.73 11.50 -16.22
CA SER A 427 -6.99 12.23 -16.16
C SER A 427 -7.68 12.28 -17.54
N ARG A 428 -6.93 12.53 -18.61
CA ARG A 428 -7.46 12.57 -19.99
C ARG A 428 -7.97 11.21 -20.47
N VAL A 429 -7.27 10.13 -20.15
CA VAL A 429 -7.74 8.76 -20.41
C VAL A 429 -9.08 8.51 -19.73
N LEU A 430 -9.21 8.83 -18.44
CA LEU A 430 -10.46 8.60 -17.71
C LEU A 430 -11.63 9.45 -18.24
N ILE A 431 -11.34 10.68 -18.66
CA ILE A 431 -12.32 11.53 -19.34
C ILE A 431 -12.76 10.87 -20.66
N ALA A 432 -11.83 10.35 -21.47
CA ALA A 432 -12.15 9.65 -22.71
C ALA A 432 -13.00 8.39 -22.48
N LEU A 433 -12.75 7.65 -21.39
CA LEU A 433 -13.48 6.43 -21.02
C LEU A 433 -14.82 6.70 -20.34
N THR A 434 -15.12 7.95 -19.98
CA THR A 434 -16.33 8.31 -19.23
C THR A 434 -17.63 7.79 -19.87
N PRO A 435 -17.87 7.90 -21.20
CA PRO A 435 -19.10 7.37 -21.81
C PRO A 435 -19.27 5.86 -21.60
N LEU A 436 -18.19 5.08 -21.76
CA LEU A 436 -18.21 3.63 -21.57
C LEU A 436 -18.42 3.26 -20.10
N LEU A 437 -17.77 3.99 -19.18
CA LEU A 437 -17.95 3.81 -17.74
C LEU A 437 -19.39 4.12 -17.31
N ALA A 438 -19.99 5.19 -17.83
CA ALA A 438 -21.36 5.56 -17.50
C ALA A 438 -22.40 4.54 -17.99
N LEU A 439 -22.17 3.93 -19.16
CA LEU A 439 -23.05 2.93 -19.76
C LEU A 439 -22.91 1.55 -19.09
N ASN A 440 -21.67 1.08 -18.92
CA ASN A 440 -21.39 -0.32 -18.59
C ASN A 440 -20.92 -0.52 -17.15
N GLY A 441 -20.63 0.55 -16.41
CA GLY A 441 -19.97 0.50 -15.10
C GLY A 441 -18.50 0.06 -15.13
N ARG A 442 -17.97 -0.26 -16.32
CA ARG A 442 -16.59 -0.72 -16.54
C ARG A 442 -16.08 -0.30 -17.91
N ALA A 443 -14.78 -0.04 -18.01
CA ALA A 443 -14.09 0.24 -19.25
C ALA A 443 -12.65 -0.27 -19.17
N ALA A 444 -12.07 -0.66 -20.31
CA ALA A 444 -10.68 -1.05 -20.40
C ALA A 444 -10.01 -0.35 -21.60
N PHE A 445 -8.74 -0.03 -21.44
CA PHE A 445 -7.93 0.59 -22.47
C PHE A 445 -6.47 0.17 -22.28
N ASP A 446 -5.85 -0.32 -23.36
CA ASP A 446 -4.40 -0.50 -23.46
C ASP A 446 -3.77 -1.22 -22.25
N GLY A 447 -4.39 -2.35 -21.86
CA GLY A 447 -3.96 -3.22 -20.75
C GLY A 447 -4.51 -2.87 -19.37
N ALA A 448 -5.11 -1.69 -19.18
CA ALA A 448 -5.71 -1.27 -17.91
C ALA A 448 -7.24 -1.39 -17.94
N ALA A 449 -7.84 -1.78 -16.81
CA ALA A 449 -9.29 -1.85 -16.64
C ALA A 449 -9.74 -1.02 -15.43
N PHE A 450 -10.89 -0.37 -15.57
CA PHE A 450 -11.49 0.52 -14.58
C PHE A 450 -12.95 0.11 -14.34
N CYS A 451 -13.39 0.15 -13.09
CA CYS A 451 -14.77 -0.10 -12.69
C CYS A 451 -15.27 1.00 -11.76
N LEU A 452 -16.57 1.27 -11.83
CA LEU A 452 -17.23 2.20 -10.91
C LEU A 452 -17.56 1.49 -9.60
N TYR A 453 -17.14 2.09 -8.49
CA TYR A 453 -17.48 1.65 -7.15
C TYR A 453 -18.21 2.77 -6.40
N GLY A 454 -19.47 2.54 -6.03
CA GLY A 454 -20.33 3.52 -5.37
C GLY A 454 -21.47 4.05 -6.24
N ASN A 455 -22.17 5.07 -5.74
CA ASN A 455 -23.33 5.66 -6.41
C ASN A 455 -22.92 6.86 -7.29
N PHE A 456 -23.06 6.73 -8.61
CA PHE A 456 -22.81 7.77 -9.60
C PHE A 456 -24.10 8.38 -10.18
N GLY A 457 -25.26 8.05 -9.59
CA GLY A 457 -26.58 8.48 -10.04
C GLY A 457 -27.25 7.51 -11.00
N ASP A 458 -28.56 7.72 -11.20
CA ASP A 458 -29.43 6.77 -11.89
C ASP A 458 -29.51 7.01 -13.42
N THR A 459 -29.17 8.22 -13.88
CA THR A 459 -29.21 8.58 -15.30
C THR A 459 -27.80 8.66 -15.89
N ILE A 460 -27.68 8.39 -17.19
CA ILE A 460 -26.38 8.45 -17.92
C ILE A 460 -25.75 9.84 -17.77
N GLU A 461 -26.53 10.91 -17.87
CA GLU A 461 -26.03 12.29 -17.73
C GLU A 461 -25.49 12.56 -16.31
N LYS A 462 -26.21 12.13 -15.26
CA LYS A 462 -25.72 12.25 -13.87
C LYS A 462 -24.45 11.44 -13.67
N LYS A 463 -24.38 10.22 -14.23
CA LYS A 463 -23.18 9.38 -14.20
C LYS A 463 -21.99 10.04 -14.86
N ILE A 464 -22.14 10.54 -16.09
CA ILE A 464 -21.07 11.22 -16.83
C ILE A 464 -20.53 12.40 -16.02
N ASN A 465 -21.42 13.26 -15.51
CA ASN A 465 -21.03 14.41 -14.70
C ASN A 465 -20.32 13.99 -13.40
N SER A 466 -20.84 12.99 -12.70
CA SER A 466 -20.25 12.48 -11.46
C SER A 466 -18.89 11.85 -11.71
N ILE A 467 -18.72 11.07 -12.79
CA ILE A 467 -17.46 10.43 -13.15
C ILE A 467 -16.39 11.50 -13.42
N ILE A 468 -16.67 12.46 -14.29
CA ILE A 468 -15.72 13.54 -14.65
C ILE A 468 -15.29 14.31 -13.39
N GLN A 469 -16.23 14.66 -12.51
CA GLN A 469 -15.91 15.39 -11.28
C GLN A 469 -15.03 14.60 -10.30
N ASN A 470 -15.06 13.27 -10.33
CA ASN A 470 -14.24 12.41 -9.45
C ASN A 470 -12.87 12.05 -10.06
N VAL A 471 -12.59 12.41 -11.33
CA VAL A 471 -11.30 12.07 -11.97
C VAL A 471 -10.10 12.65 -11.21
N PRO A 472 -10.05 13.94 -10.83
CA PRO A 472 -8.90 14.50 -10.12
C PRO A 472 -8.68 13.81 -8.77
N PHE A 473 -9.77 13.54 -8.04
CA PHE A 473 -9.74 12.78 -6.80
C PHE A 473 -9.07 11.41 -6.99
N ASN A 474 -9.53 10.62 -7.97
CA ASN A 474 -9.03 9.27 -8.21
C ASN A 474 -7.54 9.26 -8.58
N VAL A 475 -7.11 10.14 -9.49
CA VAL A 475 -5.71 10.21 -9.91
C VAL A 475 -4.81 10.57 -8.72
N ILE A 476 -5.21 11.52 -7.88
CA ILE A 476 -4.45 11.86 -6.67
C ILE A 476 -4.39 10.68 -5.70
N GLN A 477 -5.52 10.02 -5.40
CA GLN A 477 -5.52 8.89 -4.47
C GLN A 477 -4.65 7.73 -4.95
N TRP A 478 -4.53 7.52 -6.27
CA TRP A 478 -3.69 6.46 -6.83
C TRP A 478 -2.19 6.69 -6.66
N TYR A 479 -1.74 7.94 -6.61
CA TYR A 479 -0.30 8.26 -6.68
C TYR A 479 0.26 9.10 -5.53
N LYS A 480 -0.58 9.71 -4.69
CA LYS A 480 -0.11 10.61 -3.62
C LYS A 480 0.89 9.93 -2.67
N ASN A 481 0.66 8.66 -2.34
CA ASN A 481 1.50 7.91 -1.40
C ASN A 481 2.86 7.52 -2.01
N ASP A 482 2.97 7.47 -3.34
CA ASP A 482 4.23 7.20 -4.03
C ASP A 482 5.08 8.48 -4.14
N LEU A 483 4.44 9.64 -4.32
CA LEU A 483 5.12 10.92 -4.53
C LEU A 483 5.42 11.68 -3.23
N PHE A 484 4.46 11.75 -2.30
CA PHE A 484 4.54 12.69 -1.20
C PHE A 484 5.49 12.22 -0.09
N SER A 485 6.27 13.18 0.42
CA SER A 485 6.90 13.13 1.73
C SER A 485 6.93 14.55 2.30
N HIS A 486 7.03 14.71 3.62
CA HIS A 486 7.13 16.06 4.20
C HIS A 486 8.32 16.88 3.67
N LYS A 487 9.35 16.22 3.10
CA LYS A 487 10.55 16.84 2.53
C LYS A 487 10.31 17.44 1.13
N ILE A 488 9.31 16.97 0.39
CA ILE A 488 9.05 17.42 -0.99
C ILE A 488 8.32 18.78 -1.07
N GLY A 489 7.82 19.29 0.07
CA GLY A 489 7.02 20.52 0.15
C GLY A 489 7.59 21.72 -0.63
N PRO A 490 8.87 22.12 -0.42
CA PRO A 490 9.48 23.23 -1.16
C PRO A 490 9.49 23.04 -2.68
N LEU A 491 9.68 21.80 -3.14
CA LEU A 491 9.69 21.45 -4.57
C LEU A 491 8.28 21.59 -5.16
N LEU A 492 7.26 21.05 -4.48
CA LEU A 492 5.84 21.20 -4.87
C LEU A 492 5.44 22.68 -4.94
N PHE A 493 5.82 23.47 -3.93
CA PHE A 493 5.52 24.90 -3.89
C PHE A 493 6.15 25.69 -5.04
N ASN A 494 7.36 25.30 -5.47
CA ASN A 494 7.99 25.90 -6.65
C ASN A 494 7.22 25.55 -7.92
N GLN A 495 6.84 24.28 -8.08
CA GLN A 495 6.08 23.81 -9.24
C GLN A 495 4.72 24.51 -9.35
N ILE A 496 3.96 24.60 -8.24
CA ILE A 496 2.63 25.27 -8.21
C ILE A 496 2.69 26.73 -8.66
N LYS A 497 3.77 27.45 -8.29
CA LYS A 497 3.95 28.86 -8.68
C LYS A 497 4.14 29.02 -10.18
N ASN A 498 4.83 28.08 -10.80
CA ASN A 498 5.19 28.14 -12.22
C ASN A 498 4.20 27.39 -13.14
N GLU A 499 3.29 26.59 -12.57
CA GLU A 499 2.32 25.81 -13.34
C GLU A 499 1.20 26.70 -13.92
N THR A 500 1.01 26.56 -15.23
CA THR A 500 0.02 27.29 -16.04
C THR A 500 -1.17 26.42 -16.42
N ASN A 501 -1.01 25.09 -16.47
CA ASN A 501 -2.10 24.17 -16.72
C ASN A 501 -3.03 24.10 -15.50
N GLU A 502 -4.29 24.45 -15.71
CA GLU A 502 -5.28 24.55 -14.64
C GLU A 502 -5.53 23.22 -13.92
N LEU A 503 -5.57 22.09 -14.65
CA LEU A 503 -5.80 20.77 -14.09
C LEU A 503 -4.61 20.31 -13.24
N LYS A 504 -3.39 20.36 -13.78
CA LYS A 504 -2.18 20.00 -13.02
C LYS A 504 -2.05 20.84 -11.76
N LYS A 505 -2.29 22.16 -11.87
CA LYS A 505 -2.26 23.07 -10.74
C LYS A 505 -3.32 22.70 -9.70
N HIS A 506 -4.53 22.35 -10.14
CA HIS A 506 -5.61 21.91 -9.26
C HIS A 506 -5.26 20.61 -8.53
N GLU A 507 -4.73 19.61 -9.24
CA GLU A 507 -4.30 18.33 -8.66
C GLU A 507 -3.20 18.53 -7.61
N MET A 508 -2.22 19.41 -7.88
CA MET A 508 -1.19 19.79 -6.90
C MET A 508 -1.78 20.45 -5.65
N ILE A 509 -2.80 21.30 -5.79
CA ILE A 509 -3.44 21.97 -4.65
C ILE A 509 -4.25 20.98 -3.81
N ASN A 510 -4.97 20.07 -4.45
CA ASN A 510 -5.66 18.98 -3.74
C ASN A 510 -4.66 18.07 -3.01
N LEU A 511 -3.52 17.75 -3.62
CA LEU A 511 -2.43 17.04 -2.95
C LEU A 511 -1.97 17.77 -1.67
N LEU A 512 -1.85 19.10 -1.70
CA LEU A 512 -1.54 19.89 -0.50
C LEU A 512 -2.61 19.78 0.60
N ILE A 513 -3.90 19.66 0.24
CA ILE A 513 -4.98 19.54 1.22
C ILE A 513 -4.98 18.16 1.90
N TYR A 514 -4.70 17.09 1.16
CA TYR A 514 -4.58 15.75 1.71
C TYR A 514 -3.36 15.62 2.62
N GLU A 515 -2.20 16.09 2.14
CA GLU A 515 -0.91 15.76 2.75
C GLU A 515 -0.36 16.85 3.69
N ARG A 516 -0.86 18.09 3.56
CA ARG A 516 -0.64 19.22 4.49
C ARG A 516 0.83 19.44 4.89
N PRO A 517 1.77 19.60 3.93
CA PRO A 517 3.15 19.99 4.25
C PRO A 517 3.18 21.35 4.96
N ARG A 518 4.30 21.68 5.62
CA ARG A 518 4.45 22.96 6.30
C ARG A 518 4.11 24.14 5.39
N ASN A 519 3.21 25.03 5.84
CA ASN A 519 2.69 26.21 5.12
C ASN A 519 1.75 25.91 3.94
N TRP A 520 1.20 24.70 3.83
CA TRP A 520 0.26 24.32 2.77
C TRP A 520 -0.93 25.28 2.66
N GLU A 521 -1.44 25.76 3.79
CA GLU A 521 -2.65 26.57 3.90
C GLU A 521 -2.54 27.87 3.12
N LEU A 522 -1.36 28.49 3.08
CA LEU A 522 -1.11 29.73 2.34
C LEU A 522 -1.26 29.53 0.83
N TYR A 523 -0.79 28.40 0.31
CA TYR A 523 -0.87 28.09 -1.11
C TYR A 523 -2.30 27.77 -1.53
N VAL A 524 -3.05 27.07 -0.68
CA VAL A 524 -4.48 26.82 -0.89
C VAL A 524 -5.27 28.14 -0.85
N GLN A 525 -4.99 29.05 0.10
CA GLN A 525 -5.63 30.38 0.16
C GLN A 525 -5.39 31.18 -1.12
N ASN A 526 -4.14 31.23 -1.60
CA ASN A 526 -3.80 31.95 -2.82
C ASN A 526 -4.50 31.36 -4.04
N TYR A 527 -4.57 30.03 -4.13
CA TYR A 527 -5.28 29.34 -5.21
C TYR A 527 -6.79 29.59 -5.17
N ILE A 528 -7.42 29.45 -4.00
CA ILE A 528 -8.83 29.84 -3.80
C ILE A 528 -9.03 31.27 -4.24
N GLY A 529 -8.10 32.18 -3.93
CA GLY A 529 -8.14 33.58 -4.35
C GLY A 529 -8.07 33.80 -5.87
N ALA A 530 -7.38 32.95 -6.61
CA ALA A 530 -7.15 33.09 -8.06
C ALA A 530 -8.26 32.48 -8.93
N ILE A 531 -8.91 31.38 -8.52
CA ILE A 531 -9.89 30.66 -9.35
C ILE A 531 -11.26 31.36 -9.43
N SER A 532 -12.08 31.08 -10.44
CA SER A 532 -13.40 31.72 -10.57
C SER A 532 -14.40 31.26 -9.49
N LYS A 533 -15.28 32.17 -9.05
CA LYS A 533 -16.27 31.95 -7.96
C LYS A 533 -17.27 30.81 -8.23
N ASN A 534 -17.54 30.51 -9.49
CA ASN A 534 -18.47 29.44 -9.90
C ASN A 534 -17.72 28.34 -10.65
N SER A 535 -16.39 28.24 -10.50
CA SER A 535 -15.63 27.18 -11.16
C SER A 535 -15.87 25.84 -10.48
N PHE A 536 -15.78 24.76 -11.27
CA PHE A 536 -15.60 23.40 -10.76
C PHE A 536 -14.49 23.33 -9.71
N TYR A 537 -13.35 23.96 -9.97
CA TYR A 537 -12.20 23.94 -9.07
C TYR A 537 -12.53 24.46 -7.68
N LEU A 538 -13.30 25.55 -7.54
CA LEU A 538 -13.67 26.06 -6.23
C LEU A 538 -14.59 25.08 -5.48
N TYR A 539 -15.53 24.48 -6.21
CA TYR A 539 -16.42 23.47 -5.66
C TYR A 539 -15.66 22.23 -5.19
N ASP A 540 -14.74 21.72 -6.01
CA ASP A 540 -13.94 20.54 -5.68
C ASP A 540 -13.03 20.77 -4.46
N ILE A 541 -12.37 21.93 -4.36
CA ILE A 541 -11.60 22.32 -3.16
C ILE A 541 -12.50 22.33 -1.92
N LEU A 542 -13.71 22.90 -2.03
CA LEU A 542 -14.66 22.92 -0.92
C LEU A 542 -15.05 21.50 -0.48
N GLN A 543 -15.34 20.59 -1.41
CA GLN A 543 -15.70 19.22 -1.08
C GLN A 543 -14.54 18.47 -0.44
N THR A 544 -13.34 18.59 -1.01
CA THR A 544 -12.12 17.98 -0.47
C THR A 544 -11.84 18.45 0.96
N LEU A 545 -11.94 19.76 1.23
CA LEU A 545 -11.78 20.31 2.59
C LEU A 545 -12.85 19.81 3.55
N LYS A 546 -14.11 19.69 3.11
CA LYS A 546 -15.20 19.15 3.94
C LYS A 546 -14.98 17.69 4.31
N ILE A 547 -14.52 16.87 3.37
CA ILE A 547 -14.17 15.46 3.61
C ILE A 547 -13.04 15.37 4.65
N GLU A 548 -11.96 16.13 4.46
CA GLU A 548 -10.83 16.15 5.40
C GLU A 548 -11.22 16.70 6.78
N TYR A 549 -12.12 17.70 6.84
CA TYR A 549 -12.65 18.19 8.11
C TYR A 549 -13.45 17.12 8.85
N ARG A 550 -14.32 16.40 8.13
CA ARG A 550 -15.22 15.41 8.71
C ARG A 550 -14.45 14.19 9.18
N TYR A 551 -13.63 13.62 8.31
CA TYR A 551 -13.04 12.28 8.50
C TYR A 551 -11.51 12.28 8.70
N GLY A 552 -10.81 13.37 8.40
CA GLY A 552 -9.35 13.40 8.45
C GLY A 552 -8.77 13.34 9.87
N PHE A 553 -7.63 12.65 10.02
CA PHE A 553 -6.83 12.68 11.24
C PHE A 553 -6.08 14.02 11.33
N ILE A 554 -6.71 15.01 11.97
CA ILE A 554 -6.22 16.39 12.00
C ILE A 554 -6.07 16.92 13.43
N SER A 555 -4.97 17.65 13.66
CA SER A 555 -4.74 18.37 14.92
C SER A 555 -5.69 19.57 15.05
N PRO A 556 -5.87 20.12 16.26
CA PRO A 556 -6.71 21.31 16.47
C PRO A 556 -6.32 22.50 15.59
N LYS A 557 -5.00 22.70 15.36
CA LYS A 557 -4.50 23.74 14.46
C LYS A 557 -4.93 23.49 13.02
N ILE A 558 -4.69 22.28 12.50
CA ILE A 558 -5.08 21.92 11.13
C ILE A 558 -6.61 22.03 10.96
N LYS A 559 -7.38 21.64 11.97
CA LYS A 559 -8.83 21.79 11.98
C LYS A 559 -9.25 23.25 11.83
N PHE A 560 -8.59 24.15 12.55
CA PHE A 560 -8.82 25.59 12.39
C PHE A 560 -8.50 26.07 10.97
N ASP A 561 -7.35 25.66 10.42
CA ASP A 561 -6.92 26.04 9.07
C ASP A 561 -7.92 25.54 8.00
N ILE A 562 -8.36 24.29 8.08
CA ILE A 562 -9.39 23.72 7.19
C ILE A 562 -10.73 24.46 7.34
N SER A 563 -11.16 24.76 8.57
CA SER A 563 -12.40 25.51 8.83
C SER A 563 -12.37 26.87 8.14
N TYR A 564 -11.24 27.58 8.27
CA TYR A 564 -11.03 28.87 7.65
C TYR A 564 -11.11 28.77 6.12
N LEU A 565 -10.47 27.76 5.53
CA LEU A 565 -10.49 27.53 4.08
C LEU A 565 -11.88 27.17 3.55
N ILE A 566 -12.66 26.35 4.27
CA ILE A 566 -14.06 26.04 3.92
C ILE A 566 -14.89 27.32 3.85
N LYS A 567 -14.79 28.16 4.88
CA LYS A 567 -15.50 29.45 4.93
C LYS A 567 -15.04 30.39 3.83
N MET A 568 -13.74 30.40 3.50
CA MET A 568 -13.19 31.19 2.41
C MET A 568 -13.77 30.77 1.05
N CYS A 569 -13.91 29.47 0.78
CA CYS A 569 -14.54 28.99 -0.46
C CYS A 569 -16.00 29.47 -0.57
N LEU A 570 -16.78 29.33 0.50
CA LEU A 570 -18.19 29.75 0.54
C LEU A 570 -18.33 31.27 0.39
N ALA A 571 -17.56 32.05 1.15
CA ALA A 571 -17.57 33.50 1.06
C ALA A 571 -17.19 33.99 -0.35
N LYS A 572 -16.22 33.34 -1.00
CA LYS A 572 -15.82 33.66 -2.37
C LYS A 572 -16.94 33.40 -3.38
N HIS A 573 -17.66 32.30 -3.20
CA HIS A 573 -18.80 31.96 -4.04
C HIS A 573 -19.90 33.02 -3.95
N GLU A 574 -20.24 33.45 -2.74
CA GLU A 574 -21.31 34.42 -2.46
C GLU A 574 -20.97 35.84 -2.94
N ILE A 575 -19.76 36.34 -2.65
CA ILE A 575 -19.43 37.77 -2.78
C ILE A 575 -18.78 38.10 -4.12
N GLY A 576 -18.12 37.12 -4.72
CA GLY A 576 -17.62 37.16 -6.09
C GLY A 576 -16.35 37.98 -6.36
N GLY A 577 -15.52 37.45 -7.26
CA GLY A 577 -14.43 38.13 -7.97
C GLY A 577 -13.19 38.52 -7.17
N VAL A 578 -13.30 38.79 -5.87
CA VAL A 578 -12.21 39.27 -5.01
C VAL A 578 -11.93 38.28 -3.89
N ILE A 579 -10.68 38.21 -3.43
CA ILE A 579 -10.28 37.44 -2.25
C ILE A 579 -11.11 37.93 -1.05
N PRO A 580 -11.93 37.08 -0.40
CA PRO A 580 -12.73 37.51 0.73
C PRO A 580 -11.86 38.06 1.86
N SER A 581 -12.23 39.21 2.43
CA SER A 581 -11.50 39.75 3.59
C SER A 581 -11.72 38.87 4.82
N LYS A 582 -10.79 38.91 5.79
CA LYS A 582 -10.95 38.17 7.06
C LYS A 582 -12.30 38.48 7.74
N THR A 583 -12.74 39.74 7.69
CA THR A 583 -14.03 40.16 8.25
C THR A 583 -15.21 39.47 7.56
N ILE A 584 -15.15 39.28 6.26
CA ILE A 584 -16.17 38.59 5.48
C ILE A 584 -16.18 37.08 5.79
N ILE A 585 -15.00 36.45 5.83
CA ILE A 585 -14.87 35.02 6.14
C ILE A 585 -15.42 34.73 7.53
N ASN A 586 -15.14 35.60 8.50
CA ASN A 586 -15.64 35.48 9.87
C ASN A 586 -17.16 35.66 10.00
N LYS A 587 -17.83 36.27 9.00
CA LYS A 587 -19.30 36.35 8.95
C LYS A 587 -19.95 35.05 8.51
N VAL A 588 -19.21 34.14 7.86
CA VAL A 588 -19.72 32.81 7.53
C VAL A 588 -19.86 32.02 8.83
N PRO A 589 -21.09 31.60 9.20
CA PRO A 589 -21.34 30.95 10.48
C PRO A 589 -20.65 29.58 10.56
N ASP A 590 -20.29 29.12 11.76
CA ASP A 590 -19.71 27.78 11.96
C ASP A 590 -20.67 26.64 11.60
N SER A 591 -21.97 26.92 11.51
CA SER A 591 -23.01 25.97 11.08
C SER A 591 -22.88 25.51 9.63
N VAL A 592 -21.91 26.00 8.85
CA VAL A 592 -21.61 25.48 7.51
C VAL A 592 -20.53 24.39 7.52
N LEU A 593 -19.82 24.25 8.64
CA LEU A 593 -18.79 23.24 8.82
C LEU A 593 -19.48 21.89 9.03
N PRO A 594 -19.05 20.82 8.34
CA PRO A 594 -19.72 19.54 8.45
C PRO A 594 -19.57 18.97 9.87
N GLU A 595 -20.60 18.28 10.36
CA GLU A 595 -20.50 17.53 11.59
C GLU A 595 -19.46 16.43 11.44
N ARG A 596 -18.61 16.27 12.46
CA ARG A 596 -17.70 15.13 12.51
C ARG A 596 -18.53 13.92 12.92
N SER A 597 -18.43 12.82 12.18
CA SER A 597 -19.15 11.59 12.54
C SER A 597 -18.72 11.13 13.93
N ILE A 598 -19.67 11.05 14.85
CA ILE A 598 -19.55 10.38 16.15
C ILE A 598 -20.48 9.19 16.01
N ASP A 599 -20.02 7.97 16.30
CA ASP A 599 -20.93 6.82 16.25
C ASP A 599 -22.05 7.03 17.29
N SER A 600 -23.28 6.94 16.80
CA SER A 600 -24.42 6.43 17.56
C SER A 600 -24.32 4.90 17.52
N ASP A 601 -24.00 4.32 18.68
CA ASP A 601 -24.11 2.92 19.14
C ASP A 601 -24.10 1.76 18.13
#